data_AF-A0A926W541-F1
#
_entry.id   AF-A0A926W541-F1
#
_cell.length_a   1.000
_cell.length_b   1.000
_cell.length_c   1.000
_cell.angle_alpha   90.00
_cell.angle_beta   90.00
_cell.angle_gamma   90.00
#
_symmetry.space_group_name_H-M   'P 1'
#
loop_
_entity.id
_entity.type
_entity.pdbx_description
1 polymer ?
#
loop_
_entity_poly.entity_id
_entity_poly.type
_entity_poly.pdbx_seq_one_letter_code
_entity_poly.pdbx_strand_id
1 'polypeptide(L)' 'MNYMREAITLVNDHTGLTVANFERLIGLREQAKGEESALIGKLVETFIMQAPPDVLKQIVAIV' A
#
# COMPACT_ATOMS: atom_id res chain seq x y z
N MET A 1 3.51 12.49 -12.14
CA MET A 1 3.24 11.08 -11.75
C MET A 1 1.85 11.03 -11.15
N ASN A 2 1.05 10.01 -11.43
CA ASN A 2 -0.29 9.85 -10.84
C ASN A 2 -0.19 8.77 -9.75
N TYR A 3 0.07 9.21 -8.51
CA TYR A 3 0.33 8.32 -7.38
C TYR A 3 -0.89 7.44 -7.08
N MET A 4 -2.09 8.01 -7.23
CA MET A 4 -3.34 7.27 -7.02
C MET A 4 -3.49 6.08 -7.98
N ARG A 5 -3.19 6.25 -9.28
CA ARG A 5 -3.27 5.15 -10.25
C ARG A 5 -2.34 4.01 -9.89
N GLU A 6 -1.10 4.33 -9.52
CA GLU A 6 -0.10 3.33 -9.13
C GLU A 6 -0.51 2.61 -7.85
N ALA A 7 -1.00 3.34 -6.85
CA ALA A 7 -1.52 2.78 -5.61
C ALA A 7 -2.67 1.79 -5.86
N ILE A 8 -3.61 2.12 -6.76
CA ILE A 8 -4.71 1.20 -7.14
C ILE A 8 -4.16 -0.06 -7.80
N THR A 9 -3.18 0.06 -8.69
CA THR A 9 -2.56 -1.11 -9.33
C THR A 9 -1.90 -2.04 -8.32
N LEU A 10 -1.19 -1.49 -7.33
CA LEU A 10 -0.52 -2.27 -6.27
C LEU A 10 -1.49 -3.02 -5.36
N VAL A 11 -2.68 -2.46 -5.11
CA VAL A 11 -3.70 -3.11 -4.27
C VAL A 11 -4.55 -4.12 -5.05
N ASN A 12 -4.86 -3.85 -6.32
CA ASN A 12 -5.69 -4.75 -7.14
C ASN A 12 -4.92 -5.97 -7.67
N ASP A 13 -3.60 -5.88 -7.78
CA ASP A 13 -2.76 -7.04 -8.09
C ASP A 13 -2.61 -7.91 -6.85
N HIS A 14 -3.48 -8.92 -6.73
CA HIS A 14 -3.47 -9.88 -5.62
C HIS A 14 -2.17 -10.69 -5.56
N THR A 15 -1.44 -10.82 -6.68
CA THR A 15 -0.09 -11.42 -6.69
C THR A 15 0.97 -10.47 -6.15
N GLY A 16 0.63 -9.18 -6.08
CA GLY A 16 1.40 -8.07 -5.54
C GLY A 16 1.23 -7.83 -4.04
N LEU A 17 0.55 -8.70 -3.27
CA LEU A 17 0.46 -8.59 -1.81
C LEU A 17 1.79 -8.98 -1.14
N THR A 18 2.84 -8.21 -1.38
CA THR A 18 4.20 -8.42 -0.87
C THR A 18 4.67 -7.25 -0.03
N VAL A 19 5.67 -7.46 0.82
CA VAL A 19 6.27 -6.40 1.64
C VAL A 19 6.82 -5.26 0.77
N ALA A 20 7.49 -5.57 -0.33
CA ALA A 20 8.04 -4.56 -1.24
C ALA A 20 6.95 -3.65 -1.84
N ASN A 21 5.79 -4.21 -2.20
CA ASN A 21 4.68 -3.42 -2.71
C ASN A 21 3.98 -2.61 -1.62
N PHE A 22 3.95 -3.11 -0.37
CA PHE A 22 3.50 -2.33 0.78
C PHE A 22 4.41 -1.12 1.02
N GLU A 23 5.73 -1.30 1.06
CA GLU A 23 6.71 -0.21 1.20
C GLU A 23 6.57 0.83 0.09
N ARG A 24 6.37 0.36 -1.15
CA ARG A 24 6.11 1.24 -2.29
C ARG A 24 4.81 2.04 -2.11
N LEU A 25 3.74 1.40 -1.63
CA LEU A 25 2.45 2.04 -1.38
C LEU A 25 2.54 3.11 -0.27
N ILE A 26 3.32 2.85 0.78
CA ILE A 26 3.65 3.84 1.81
C ILE A 26 4.43 5.03 1.20
N GLY A 27 5.46 4.75 0.38
CA GLY A 27 6.21 5.80 -0.30
C GLY A 27 5.34 6.67 -1.21
N LEU A 28 4.36 6.08 -1.91
CA LEU A 28 3.37 6.83 -2.71
C LEU A 28 2.49 7.73 -1.83
N ARG A 29 2.07 7.25 -0.65
CA ARG A 29 1.27 8.04 0.30
C ARG A 29 2.04 9.27 0.81
N GLU A 30 3.33 9.11 1.09
CA GLU A 30 4.21 10.18 1.59
C GLU A 30 4.51 11.24 0.52
N GLN A 31 4.59 10.82 -0.75
CA GLN A 31 4.80 11.75 -1.88
C GLN A 31 3.53 12.49 -2.29
N ALA A 32 2.36 11.87 -2.10
CA ALA A 32 1.06 12.48 -2.34
C ALA A 32 0.76 13.57 -1.29
N LYS A 33 -0.05 14.57 -1.66
CA LYS A 33 -0.43 15.69 -0.78
C LYS A 33 -1.94 15.83 -0.69
N GLY A 34 -2.43 16.35 0.44
CA GLY A 34 -3.85 16.64 0.65
C GLY A 34 -4.73 15.40 0.53
N GLU A 35 -5.81 15.52 -0.25
CA GLU A 35 -6.81 14.46 -0.42
C GLU A 35 -6.24 13.17 -1.02
N GLU A 36 -5.27 13.27 -1.93
CA GLU A 36 -4.65 12.08 -2.56
C GLU A 36 -3.89 11.23 -1.53
N SER A 37 -3.17 11.85 -0.59
CA SER A 37 -2.50 11.11 0.49
C SER A 37 -3.50 10.39 1.40
N ALA A 38 -4.63 11.02 1.69
CA ALA A 38 -5.70 10.40 2.48
C ALA A 38 -6.33 9.20 1.75
N LEU A 39 -6.54 9.31 0.43
CA LEU A 39 -7.06 8.21 -0.39
C LEU A 39 -6.08 7.03 -0.48
N ILE A 40 -4.78 7.30 -0.66
CA ILE A 40 -3.75 6.25 -0.65
C ILE A 40 -3.65 5.62 0.74
N GLY A 41 -3.85 6.38 1.82
CA GLY A 41 -3.96 5.83 3.18
C GLY A 41 -5.03 4.73 3.31
N LYS A 42 -6.21 4.94 2.71
CA LYS A 42 -7.28 3.91 2.67
C LYS A 42 -6.88 2.69 1.84
N LEU A 43 -6.09 2.88 0.78
CA LEU A 43 -5.54 1.79 0.00
C LEU A 43 -4.53 0.97 0.80
N VAL A 44 -3.70 1.61 1.64
CA VAL A 44 -2.79 0.92 2.56
C VAL A 44 -3.57 0.05 3.55
N GLU A 45 -4.65 0.56 4.14
CA GLU A 45 -5.53 -0.22 5.01
C GLU A 45 -6.15 -1.43 4.27
N THR A 46 -6.59 -1.21 3.03
CA THR A 46 -7.17 -2.25 2.17
C THR A 46 -6.14 -3.32 1.80
N PHE A 47 -4.88 -2.95 1.62
CA PHE A 47 -3.78 -3.89 1.41
C PHE A 47 -3.55 -4.76 2.66
N ILE A 48 -3.48 -4.16 3.85
CA ILE A 48 -3.30 -4.87 5.12
C ILE A 48 -4.44 -5.88 5.35
N MET A 49 -5.69 -5.52 5.07
CA MET A 49 -6.82 -6.43 5.25
C MET A 49 -6.79 -7.67 4.34
N GLN A 50 -6.12 -7.58 3.17
CA GLN A 50 -6.06 -8.65 2.19
C GLN A 50 -4.72 -9.42 2.21
N ALA A 51 -3.67 -8.83 2.79
CA ALA A 51 -2.34 -9.40 2.77
C ALA A 51 -2.30 -10.77 3.47
N PRO A 52 -1.57 -11.76 2.91
CA PRO A 52 -1.37 -13.04 3.55
C PRO A 52 -0.77 -12.89 4.96
N PRO A 53 -1.05 -13.81 5.91
CA PRO A 53 -0.54 -13.73 7.28
C PRO A 53 0.98 -13.57 7.38
N ASP A 54 1.74 -14.22 6.50
CA ASP A 54 3.21 -14.14 6.49
C ASP A 54 3.73 -12.77 6.03
N VAL A 55 2.98 -12.09 5.16
CA VAL A 55 3.28 -10.73 4.72
C VAL A 55 2.90 -9.75 5.83
N LEU A 56 1.75 -9.96 6.49
CA LEU A 56 1.33 -9.16 7.65
C LEU A 56 2.34 -9.22 8.80
N LYS A 57 2.82 -10.42 9.15
CA LYS A 57 3.87 -10.59 10.17
C LYS A 57 5.13 -9.81 9.83
N GLN A 58 5.53 -9.81 8.56
CA GLN A 58 6.69 -9.05 8.12
C GLN A 58 6.43 -7.55 8.20
N ILE A 59 5.28 -7.06 7.72
CA ILE A 59 4.90 -5.63 7.83
C ILE A 59 4.94 -5.14 9.28
N VAL A 60 4.37 -5.90 10.22
CA VAL A 60 4.38 -5.55 11.65
C VAL A 60 5.80 -5.49 12.23
N ALA A 61 6.78 -6.19 11.64
CA ALA A 61 8.16 -6.13 12.09
C ALA A 61 8.92 -4.88 11.60
N ILE A 62 8.37 -4.14 10.63
CA ILE A 62 9.01 -2.97 10.00
C ILE A 62 8.38 -1.64 10.45
N VAL A 63 7.18 -1.66 11.04
CA VAL A 63 6.45 -0.50 11.57
C VAL A 63 6.70 -0.36 13.06
#